data_AF-A0A2M6XV62-F1
#
_entry.id   AF-A0A2M6XV62-F1
#
_cell.length_a   1.000
_cell.length_b   1.000
_cell.length_c   1.000
_cell.angle_alpha   90.00
_cell.angle_beta   90.00
_cell.angle_gamma   90.00
#
_symmetry.space_group_name_H-M   'P 1'
#
loop_
_entity.id
_entity.type
_entity.pdbx_description
1 polymer ?
#
loop_
_entity_poly.entity_id
_entity_poly.type
_entity_poly.pdbx_seq_one_letter_code
_entity_poly.pdbx_strand_id
1 'polypeptide(L)'
;KVEGRYYPKKLDVAVLKDKVVIVTVSFKFVTSNYKQNVNNYFEQLLGETANIRRINIGFAHFLVLRGHTPYFDKNKGSLRGKTQRIEILNENDLAKYVKLFQDIDFPHKPDVLGITTIDFDEKENAFFLDLEKFNLSLPIKEVLLKKISVEGFIQKIVALCKIKG
;
A
#
# COMPACT_ATOMS: atom_id res chain seq x y z
N LYS A 1 2.38 11.38 -16.22
CA LYS A 1 2.06 10.07 -16.85
C LYS A 1 3.37 9.48 -17.34
N VAL A 2 3.55 8.16 -17.28
CA VAL A 2 4.73 7.46 -17.82
C VAL A 2 4.25 6.38 -18.79
N GLU A 3 4.96 6.20 -19.89
CA GLU A 3 4.73 5.09 -20.81
C GLU A 3 5.40 3.84 -20.24
N GLY A 4 4.65 3.04 -19.50
CA GLY A 4 5.12 1.78 -18.93
C GLY A 4 5.41 0.74 -20.00
N ARG A 5 6.00 -0.39 -19.61
CA ARG A 5 6.38 -1.45 -20.56
C ARG A 5 5.20 -2.02 -21.36
N TYR A 6 4.06 -2.19 -20.70
CA TYR A 6 2.87 -2.83 -21.25
C TYR A 6 1.75 -1.84 -21.52
N TYR A 7 1.64 -0.79 -20.70
CA TYR A 7 0.62 0.24 -20.86
C TYR A 7 1.02 1.56 -20.19
N PRO A 8 0.47 2.69 -20.65
CA PRO A 8 0.62 3.97 -19.99
C PRO A 8 0.05 4.02 -18.57
N LYS A 9 0.77 4.60 -17.61
CA LYS A 9 0.30 4.78 -16.22
C LYS A 9 0.28 6.26 -15.80
N LYS A 10 -0.82 6.68 -15.18
CA LYS A 10 -0.87 7.92 -14.38
C LYS A 10 -0.19 7.66 -13.03
N LEU A 11 0.75 8.52 -12.67
CA LEU A 11 1.54 8.40 -11.45
C LEU A 11 0.86 9.19 -10.33
N ASP A 12 0.84 8.66 -9.12
CA ASP A 12 0.29 9.38 -7.96
C ASP A 12 1.32 10.42 -7.49
N VAL A 13 2.58 9.99 -7.31
CA VAL A 13 3.73 10.85 -7.08
C VAL A 13 4.88 10.45 -8.00
N ALA A 14 5.58 11.45 -8.55
CA ALA A 14 6.77 11.25 -9.37
C ALA A 14 7.94 12.04 -8.76
N VAL A 15 9.08 11.38 -8.63
CA VAL A 15 10.35 12.03 -8.30
C VAL A 15 11.12 12.20 -9.60
N LEU A 16 11.52 13.45 -9.87
CA LEU A 16 12.23 13.82 -11.08
C LEU A 16 13.67 14.22 -10.76
N LYS A 17 14.60 13.82 -11.61
CA LYS A 17 15.96 14.36 -11.69
C LYS A 17 16.16 14.84 -13.11
N ASP A 18 16.57 16.10 -13.28
CA ASP A 18 16.79 16.72 -14.60
C ASP A 18 15.58 16.57 -15.54
N LYS A 19 14.36 16.73 -14.99
CA LYS A 19 13.06 16.57 -15.69
C LYS A 19 12.74 15.13 -16.17
N VAL A 20 13.57 14.15 -15.83
CA VAL A 20 13.33 12.72 -16.08
C VAL A 20 12.77 12.07 -14.82
N VAL A 21 11.72 11.25 -14.97
CA VAL A 21 11.16 10.48 -13.85
C VAL A 21 12.10 9.33 -13.51
N ILE A 22 12.63 9.33 -12.29
CA ILE A 22 13.56 8.29 -11.80
C ILE A 22 12.89 7.31 -10.84
N VAL A 23 11.91 7.78 -10.08
CA VAL A 23 11.14 6.98 -9.11
C VAL A 23 9.69 7.46 -9.13
N THR A 24 8.76 6.53 -8.94
CA THR A 24 7.36 6.86 -8.68
C THR A 24 6.90 6.19 -7.40
N VAL A 25 5.97 6.85 -6.70
CA VAL A 25 5.29 6.30 -5.53
C VAL A 25 3.82 6.08 -5.90
N SER A 26 3.39 4.82 -5.80
CA SER A 26 1.98 4.41 -5.82
C SER A 26 1.43 4.47 -4.40
N PHE A 27 0.30 5.13 -4.20
CA PHE A 27 -0.31 5.31 -2.88
C PHE A 27 -1.71 4.73 -2.85
N LYS A 28 -1.97 3.81 -1.92
CA LYS A 28 -3.29 3.18 -1.77
C LYS A 28 -3.83 3.39 -0.36
N PHE A 29 -4.93 4.12 -0.28
CA PHE A 29 -5.68 4.31 0.97
C PHE A 29 -6.96 3.49 0.95
N VAL A 30 -7.05 2.48 1.82
CA VAL A 30 -8.22 1.61 1.93
C VAL A 30 -8.94 1.82 3.26
N THR A 31 -10.10 2.48 3.20
CA THR A 31 -10.86 2.90 4.38
C THR A 31 -12.21 2.20 4.57
N SER A 32 -12.63 1.37 3.61
CA SER A 32 -13.90 0.62 3.65
C SER A 32 -13.84 -0.61 2.75
N ASN A 33 -14.64 -1.63 3.02
CA ASN A 33 -14.82 -2.81 2.15
C ASN A 33 -13.49 -3.48 1.71
N TYR A 34 -12.49 -3.50 2.58
CA TYR A 34 -11.17 -4.04 2.26
C TYR A 34 -11.25 -5.51 1.84
N LYS A 35 -11.94 -6.36 2.62
CA LYS A 35 -11.96 -7.81 2.38
C LYS A 35 -12.62 -8.19 1.06
N GLN A 36 -13.57 -7.40 0.58
CA GLN A 36 -14.21 -7.61 -0.73
C GLN A 36 -13.26 -7.36 -1.91
N ASN A 37 -12.28 -6.47 -1.74
CA ASN A 37 -11.46 -5.95 -2.84
C ASN A 37 -9.98 -6.31 -2.69
N VAL A 38 -9.64 -7.11 -1.69
CA VAL A 38 -8.25 -7.34 -1.30
C VAL A 38 -7.41 -7.97 -2.41
N ASN A 39 -7.97 -8.90 -3.18
CA ASN A 39 -7.25 -9.55 -4.28
C ASN A 39 -7.03 -8.57 -5.44
N ASN A 40 -8.04 -7.78 -5.79
CA ASN A 40 -7.92 -6.76 -6.82
C ASN A 40 -6.83 -5.72 -6.48
N TYR A 41 -6.75 -5.28 -5.23
CA TYR A 41 -5.70 -4.36 -4.79
C TYR A 41 -4.30 -4.96 -4.89
N PHE A 42 -4.17 -6.23 -4.48
CA PHE A 42 -2.89 -6.93 -4.53
C PHE A 42 -2.44 -7.20 -5.96
N GLU A 43 -3.32 -7.71 -6.83
CA GLU A 43 -3.03 -7.96 -8.25
C GLU A 43 -2.69 -6.66 -9.00
N GLN A 44 -3.43 -5.57 -8.71
CA GLN A 44 -3.12 -4.26 -9.28
C GLN A 44 -1.71 -3.79 -8.89
N LEU A 45 -1.30 -3.96 -7.62
CA LEU A 45 0.04 -3.64 -7.15
C LEU A 45 1.11 -4.43 -7.95
N LEU A 46 0.94 -5.74 -8.11
CA LEU A 46 1.89 -6.59 -8.83
C LEU A 46 2.02 -6.18 -10.31
N GLY A 47 0.89 -5.85 -10.94
CA GLY A 47 0.83 -5.41 -12.34
C GLY A 47 1.46 -4.04 -12.57
N GLU A 48 1.14 -3.06 -11.71
CA GLU A 48 1.74 -1.72 -11.76
C GLU A 48 3.25 -1.78 -11.56
N THR A 49 3.68 -2.56 -10.58
CA THR A 49 5.10 -2.76 -10.27
C THR A 49 5.87 -3.27 -11.49
N ALA A 50 5.40 -4.36 -12.11
CA ALA A 50 6.07 -4.90 -13.28
C ALA A 50 6.04 -3.96 -14.48
N ASN A 51 4.94 -3.24 -14.68
CA ASN A 51 4.82 -2.29 -15.79
C ASN A 51 5.85 -1.15 -15.69
N ILE A 52 6.12 -0.66 -14.47
CA ILE A 52 7.06 0.45 -14.24
C ILE A 52 8.51 -0.02 -14.10
N ARG A 53 8.78 -1.06 -13.30
CA ARG A 53 10.17 -1.52 -13.09
C ARG A 53 10.83 -2.02 -14.38
N ARG A 54 10.04 -2.57 -15.33
CA ARG A 54 10.52 -3.03 -16.65
C ARG A 54 11.08 -1.93 -17.56
N ILE A 55 10.79 -0.66 -17.29
CA ILE A 55 11.38 0.50 -18.00
C ILE A 55 12.47 1.19 -17.17
N ASN A 56 13.00 0.50 -16.15
CA ASN A 56 14.07 0.95 -15.25
C ASN A 56 13.71 2.13 -14.32
N ILE A 57 12.44 2.54 -14.25
CA ILE A 57 11.98 3.52 -13.24
C ILE A 57 11.79 2.80 -11.90
N GLY A 58 12.28 3.39 -10.82
CA GLY A 58 12.07 2.87 -9.47
C GLY A 58 10.59 2.93 -9.07
N PHE A 59 10.09 1.87 -8.45
CA PHE A 59 8.69 1.78 -8.05
C PHE A 59 8.59 1.54 -6.54
N ALA A 60 8.02 2.52 -5.84
CA ALA A 60 7.67 2.43 -4.43
C ALA A 60 6.15 2.33 -4.28
N HIS A 61 5.67 1.56 -3.31
CA HIS A 61 4.25 1.47 -2.99
C HIS A 61 4.01 1.68 -1.50
N PHE A 62 3.07 2.58 -1.18
CA PHE A 62 2.65 2.83 0.19
C PHE A 62 1.18 2.47 0.37
N LEU A 63 0.90 1.57 1.30
CA LEU A 63 -0.44 1.11 1.62
C LEU A 63 -0.87 1.62 2.99
N VAL A 64 -2.06 2.20 3.05
CA VAL A 64 -2.70 2.62 4.29
C VAL A 64 -3.97 1.80 4.48
N LEU A 65 -4.01 1.01 5.55
CA LEU A 65 -5.15 0.17 5.93
C LEU A 65 -5.87 0.76 7.14
N ARG A 66 -7.16 0.45 7.27
CA ARG A 66 -7.94 0.78 8.47
C ARG A 66 -8.03 -0.42 9.40
N GLY A 67 -7.71 -0.25 10.68
CA GLY A 67 -7.77 -1.31 11.69
C GLY A 67 -9.19 -1.85 11.88
N HIS A 68 -10.14 -0.94 12.04
CA HIS A 68 -11.57 -1.20 12.16
C HIS A 68 -12.30 -0.72 10.92
N THR A 69 -12.35 -1.55 9.88
CA THR A 69 -12.88 -1.18 8.56
C THR A 69 -14.40 -1.32 8.51
N PRO A 70 -15.17 -0.24 8.23
CA PRO A 70 -16.60 -0.36 8.02
C PRO A 70 -16.91 -1.15 6.72
N TYR A 71 -17.87 -2.06 6.83
CA TYR A 71 -18.44 -2.81 5.72
C TYR A 71 -19.83 -2.28 5.38
N PHE A 72 -20.02 -1.91 4.11
CA PHE A 72 -21.27 -1.40 3.57
C PHE A 72 -21.84 -2.38 2.55
N ASP A 73 -23.16 -2.57 2.56
CA ASP A 73 -23.83 -3.36 1.51
C ASP A 73 -23.77 -2.65 0.14
N LYS A 74 -23.84 -3.45 -0.93
CA LYS A 74 -24.04 -2.92 -2.29
C LYS A 74 -25.51 -2.55 -2.42
N ASN A 75 -25.85 -1.27 -2.24
CA ASN A 75 -27.17 -0.80 -2.64
C ASN A 75 -27.37 -0.96 -4.16
N LYS A 76 -28.60 -1.23 -4.59
CA LYS A 76 -28.99 -1.07 -5.99
C LYS A 76 -28.98 0.43 -6.32
N GLY A 77 -28.05 0.85 -7.18
CA GLY A 77 -27.80 2.26 -7.49
C GLY A 77 -26.70 2.84 -6.60
N SER A 78 -25.88 3.74 -7.17
CA SER A 78 -24.54 4.19 -6.75
C SER A 78 -24.38 4.84 -5.35
N LEU A 79 -25.28 4.58 -4.41
CA LEU A 79 -25.25 5.08 -3.03
C LEU A 79 -24.55 4.06 -2.12
N ARG A 80 -23.76 4.53 -1.14
CA ARG A 80 -23.22 3.66 -0.08
C ARG A 80 -24.39 3.07 0.73
N GLY A 81 -24.43 1.75 0.87
CA GLY A 81 -25.40 1.04 1.71
C GLY A 81 -25.27 1.40 3.19
N LYS A 82 -26.21 0.92 4.02
CA LYS A 82 -26.07 1.02 5.48
C LYS A 82 -24.84 0.22 5.94
N THR A 83 -24.11 0.74 6.93
CA THR A 83 -23.03 0.00 7.62
C THR A 83 -23.61 -1.27 8.22
N GLN A 84 -23.14 -2.45 7.78
CA GLN A 84 -23.64 -3.72 8.31
C GLN A 84 -22.77 -4.24 9.46
N ARG A 85 -21.45 -4.07 9.37
CA ARG A 85 -20.49 -4.59 10.36
C ARG A 85 -19.15 -3.86 10.29
N ILE A 86 -18.35 -4.01 11.33
CA ILE A 86 -16.95 -3.59 11.37
C ILE A 86 -16.07 -4.83 11.12
N GLU A 87 -15.26 -4.79 10.09
CA GLU A 87 -14.25 -5.79 9.79
C GLU A 87 -12.92 -5.40 10.44
N ILE A 88 -12.45 -6.25 11.35
CA ILE A 88 -11.17 -6.05 12.02
C ILE A 88 -10.06 -6.61 11.13
N LEU A 89 -9.03 -5.80 10.90
CA LEU A 89 -7.79 -6.19 10.24
C LEU A 89 -7.15 -7.36 10.98
N ASN A 90 -6.71 -8.38 10.26
CA ASN A 90 -6.06 -9.54 10.86
C ASN A 90 -4.78 -9.96 10.13
N GLU A 91 -4.14 -11.01 10.61
CA GLU A 91 -2.87 -11.49 10.04
C GLU A 91 -2.99 -11.92 8.58
N ASN A 92 -4.08 -12.58 8.20
CA ASN A 92 -4.29 -13.07 6.84
C ASN A 92 -4.37 -11.92 5.83
N ASP A 93 -4.91 -10.78 6.27
CA ASP A 93 -4.99 -9.56 5.47
C ASP A 93 -3.59 -9.01 5.14
N LEU A 94 -2.64 -9.14 6.07
CA LEU A 94 -1.27 -8.61 6.00
C LEU A 94 -0.26 -9.61 5.44
N ALA A 95 -0.49 -10.91 5.63
CA ALA A 95 0.45 -11.97 5.31
C ALA A 95 0.90 -11.95 3.83
N LYS A 96 0.00 -11.63 2.90
CA LYS A 96 0.33 -11.52 1.47
C LYS A 96 1.36 -10.41 1.19
N TYR A 97 1.28 -9.28 1.89
CA TYR A 97 2.22 -8.17 1.74
C TYR A 97 3.54 -8.44 2.44
N VAL A 98 3.52 -9.10 3.60
CA VAL A 98 4.75 -9.54 4.28
C VAL A 98 5.51 -10.53 3.41
N LYS A 99 4.83 -11.50 2.81
CA LYS A 99 5.42 -12.43 1.84
C LYS A 99 6.01 -11.70 0.64
N LEU A 100 5.28 -10.76 0.04
CA LEU A 100 5.79 -9.91 -1.05
C LEU A 100 7.04 -9.11 -0.63
N PHE A 101 7.04 -8.55 0.59
CA PHE A 101 8.19 -7.84 1.14
C PHE A 101 9.41 -8.75 1.36
N GLN A 102 9.20 -10.02 1.68
CA GLN A 102 10.28 -11.00 1.88
C GLN A 102 10.76 -11.67 0.60
N ASP A 103 9.98 -11.57 -0.48
CA ASP A 103 10.30 -12.16 -1.78
C ASP A 103 11.64 -11.64 -2.34
N ILE A 104 12.45 -12.52 -2.93
CA ILE A 104 13.78 -12.20 -3.43
C ILE A 104 13.69 -11.98 -4.94
N ASP A 105 13.92 -10.73 -5.33
CA ASP A 105 14.14 -10.26 -6.70
C ASP A 105 13.17 -10.81 -7.77
N PHE A 106 11.90 -10.41 -7.66
CA PHE A 106 10.88 -10.67 -8.67
C PHE A 106 10.40 -9.37 -9.33
N PRO A 107 10.12 -9.34 -10.64
CA PRO A 107 9.65 -8.12 -11.34
C PRO A 107 8.33 -7.55 -10.80
N HIS A 108 7.56 -8.32 -10.04
CA HIS A 108 6.27 -7.89 -9.45
C HIS A 108 6.40 -7.34 -8.02
N LYS A 109 7.60 -7.37 -7.44
CA LYS A 109 7.88 -6.84 -6.11
C LYS A 109 8.29 -5.36 -6.22
N PRO A 110 7.69 -4.42 -5.47
CA PRO A 110 8.15 -3.03 -5.42
C PRO A 110 9.60 -2.94 -4.94
N ASP A 111 10.34 -1.94 -5.42
CA ASP A 111 11.67 -1.65 -4.90
C ASP A 111 11.58 -1.22 -3.42
N VAL A 112 10.49 -0.52 -3.07
CA VAL A 112 10.17 -0.14 -1.68
C VAL A 112 8.69 -0.40 -1.41
N LEU A 113 8.40 -1.10 -0.32
CA LEU A 113 7.04 -1.30 0.18
C LEU A 113 6.92 -0.66 1.58
N GLY A 114 5.84 0.10 1.79
CA GLY A 114 5.48 0.66 3.08
C GLY A 114 4.03 0.37 3.42
N ILE A 115 3.74 0.12 4.68
CA ILE A 115 2.40 -0.12 5.20
C ILE A 115 2.23 0.64 6.51
N THR A 116 1.09 1.31 6.66
CA THR A 116 0.66 1.82 7.97
C THR A 116 -0.82 1.51 8.17
N THR A 117 -1.23 1.54 9.44
CA THR A 117 -2.60 1.30 9.86
C THR A 117 -3.12 2.53 10.59
N ILE A 118 -4.33 2.94 10.25
CA ILE A 118 -5.02 4.05 10.90
C ILE A 118 -6.38 3.60 11.42
N ASP A 119 -6.98 4.42 12.26
CA ASP A 119 -8.42 4.40 12.55
C ASP A 119 -8.96 5.82 12.65
N PHE A 120 -10.25 5.94 12.94
CA PHE A 120 -10.96 7.20 13.04
C PHE A 120 -11.68 7.26 14.38
N ASP A 121 -11.61 8.41 15.05
CA ASP A 121 -12.34 8.65 16.28
C ASP A 121 -13.83 8.93 16.00
N GLU A 122 -14.62 9.16 17.05
CA GLU A 122 -16.06 9.47 16.93
C GLU A 122 -16.34 10.79 16.17
N LYS A 123 -15.34 11.66 16.05
CA LYS A 123 -15.39 12.93 15.31
C LYS A 123 -14.81 12.81 13.90
N GLU A 124 -14.56 11.58 13.44
CA GLU A 124 -13.96 11.27 12.15
C GLU A 124 -12.52 11.80 11.95
N ASN A 125 -11.79 12.08 13.03
CA ASN A 125 -10.37 12.40 12.94
C ASN A 125 -9.56 11.11 12.78
N ALA A 126 -8.69 11.09 11.76
CA ALA A 126 -7.78 9.98 11.55
C ALA A 126 -6.64 9.97 12.57
N PHE A 127 -6.31 8.80 13.10
CA PHE A 127 -5.15 8.60 13.97
C PHE A 127 -4.41 7.31 13.60
N PHE A 128 -3.10 7.24 13.87
CA PHE A 128 -2.34 6.01 13.69
C PHE A 128 -2.77 4.97 14.72
N LEU A 129 -3.11 3.78 14.24
CA LEU A 129 -3.48 2.67 15.10
C LEU A 129 -2.27 2.23 15.92
N ASP A 130 -2.46 2.06 17.22
CA ASP A 130 -1.47 1.48 18.11
C ASP A 130 -1.34 -0.03 17.85
N LEU A 131 -0.42 -0.39 16.96
CA LEU A 131 -0.16 -1.77 16.58
C LEU A 131 0.37 -2.62 17.74
N GLU A 132 0.99 -2.03 18.77
CA GLU A 132 1.46 -2.80 19.93
C GLU A 132 0.28 -3.37 20.70
N LYS A 133 -0.82 -2.62 20.80
CA LYS A 133 -2.07 -3.05 21.44
C LYS A 133 -3.00 -3.86 20.52
N PHE A 134 -2.70 -3.93 19.22
CA PHE A 134 -3.56 -4.62 18.26
C PHE A 134 -3.33 -6.13 18.25
N ASN A 135 -4.37 -6.92 17.93
CA ASN A 135 -4.32 -8.39 17.98
C ASN A 135 -3.61 -8.99 16.74
N LEU A 136 -2.29 -8.85 16.69
CA LEU A 136 -1.39 -9.42 15.69
C LEU A 136 -0.23 -10.13 16.39
N SER A 137 0.36 -11.13 15.74
CA SER A 137 1.58 -11.77 16.22
C SER A 137 2.77 -10.80 16.19
N LEU A 138 3.72 -11.05 17.09
CA LEU A 138 4.96 -10.28 17.18
C LEU A 138 5.72 -10.20 15.84
N PRO A 139 5.89 -11.28 15.05
CA PRO A 139 6.60 -11.20 13.78
C PRO A 139 5.96 -10.22 12.77
N ILE A 140 4.63 -10.17 12.71
CA ILE A 140 3.91 -9.22 11.84
C ILE A 140 4.12 -7.79 12.34
N LYS A 141 3.97 -7.55 13.65
CA LYS A 141 4.20 -6.24 14.27
C LYS A 141 5.61 -5.75 14.00
N GLU A 142 6.62 -6.60 14.17
CA GLU A 142 8.02 -6.23 13.92
C GLU A 142 8.27 -5.82 12.47
N VAL A 143 7.68 -6.52 11.50
CA VAL A 143 7.81 -6.14 10.09
C VAL A 143 7.17 -4.77 9.85
N LEU A 144 5.94 -4.55 10.32
CA LEU A 144 5.19 -3.31 10.09
C LEU A 144 5.85 -2.11 10.78
N LEU A 145 6.25 -2.25 12.04
CA LEU A 145 6.79 -1.15 12.84
C LEU A 145 8.24 -0.81 12.49
N LYS A 146 9.06 -1.81 12.13
CA LYS A 146 10.51 -1.62 11.93
C LYS A 146 10.95 -1.64 10.46
N LYS A 147 10.33 -2.48 9.61
CA LYS A 147 10.86 -2.74 8.26
C LYS A 147 10.12 -2.00 7.15
N ILE A 148 8.79 -1.93 7.22
CA ILE A 148 7.92 -1.30 6.22
C ILE A 148 7.09 -0.15 6.81
N SER A 149 7.58 0.47 7.88
CA SER A 149 6.95 1.63 8.51
C SER A 149 7.03 2.88 7.62
N VAL A 150 6.28 3.93 7.99
CA VAL A 150 6.31 5.24 7.31
C VAL A 150 7.74 5.79 7.22
N GLU A 151 8.46 5.81 8.33
CA GLU A 151 9.83 6.34 8.38
C GLU A 151 10.78 5.49 7.53
N GLY A 152 10.76 4.17 7.71
CA GLY A 152 11.59 3.25 6.94
C GLY A 152 11.30 3.32 5.44
N PHE A 153 10.05 3.56 5.06
CA PHE A 153 9.63 3.78 3.68
C PHE A 153 10.25 5.05 3.08
N ILE A 154 10.15 6.18 3.79
CA ILE A 154 10.72 7.46 3.34
C ILE A 154 12.24 7.35 3.17
N GLN A 155 12.94 6.78 4.15
CA GLN A 155 14.39 6.58 4.09
C GLN A 155 14.80 5.72 2.87
N LYS A 156 14.06 4.64 2.60
CA LYS A 156 14.31 3.75 1.47
C LYS A 156 13.99 4.40 0.12
N ILE A 157 12.97 5.26 0.03
CA ILE A 157 12.73 6.06 -1.19
C ILE A 157 13.92 6.98 -1.47
N VAL A 158 14.42 7.68 -0.46
CA VAL A 158 15.59 8.56 -0.63
C VAL A 158 16.80 7.78 -1.12
N ALA A 159 17.04 6.59 -0.55
CA ALA A 159 18.10 5.69 -1.03
C ALA A 159 17.86 5.23 -2.48
N LEU A 160 16.63 4.84 -2.82
CA LEU A 160 16.27 4.42 -4.19
C LEU A 160 16.49 5.55 -5.21
N CYS A 161 16.15 6.79 -4.87
CA CYS A 161 16.39 7.95 -5.73
C CYS A 161 17.89 8.15 -6.01
N LYS A 162 18.78 7.90 -5.04
CA LYS A 162 20.23 7.97 -5.23
C LYS A 162 20.76 6.85 -6.14
N ILE A 163 20.11 5.69 -6.14
CA ILE A 163 20.48 4.55 -7.00
C ILE A 163 20.00 4.77 -8.43
N LYS A 164 18.81 5.35 -8.61
CA LYS A 164 18.15 5.51 -9.91
C LYS A 164 18.51 6.80 -10.65
N GLY A 165 18.95 7.83 -9.94
CA GLY A 165 19.27 9.14 -10.50
C GLY A 165 20.76 9.39 -10.56
#